data_AF-A0AA39ZDQ6-F1
#
_entry.id   AF-A0AA39ZDQ6-F1
#
_cell.length_a   1.000
_cell.length_b   1.000
_cell.length_c   1.000
_cell.angle_alpha   90.00
_cell.angle_beta   90.00
_cell.angle_gamma   90.00
#
_symmetry.space_group_name_H-M   'P 1'
#
loop_
_entity.id
_entity.type
_entity.pdbx_description
1 polymer ?
#
loop_
_entity_poly.entity_id
_entity_poly.type
_entity_poly.pdbx_seq_one_letter_code
_entity_poly.pdbx_strand_id
1 'polypeptide(L)'
;MCNPPRHQSSSSTSSSPGTGPGVGRGTITAAVRALIPAHPVCTEALAIAKSTLPASILYHSLRVYFYATAFMRLFEDPLPADAHYAPSIRSSLATDHDNPTPGCIARATPHVLFVACILHDIGTAATYDTIPERFEVVSADVAARLLRSHGVPEKEVRDAWLAMSLHTSPGIAERLGGTVRALRLGVRADFKSYPPPPPEFIDTWADVIRWQLPRLEIEKELGDAVCEQGSRNPQKAPGVLSSPRATLGNLDFADPSVTFDPATSKWYAFATSGNTNNVQVASSPSFPSFSSADARWSLLSNIDLLPTPGDWVNDTLPLIWAPDIHYIPSSKTYVMYYSGRLSGSPYHCIGVAVSKDSILGPYNPHPTPFACPDHDGGAIDSSGFLDAEANKRYVVYKVDGSAKGKGGPCGNGDKPGFPTPIKLQEVNVNDGFTPVGPATTILDRIPEVDGPLIEAPNLVKSKKGRYVLFYSSHCYNTLDYDVRYAVAEDIRGPWVRKGELIGRATQDFGFTAPGGASAVQGGEGGMVFHADCDAGRCMYETEWGLGEKGEVVLSDG
;
A
#
# COMPACT_ATOMS: atom_id res chain seq x y z
N MET A 1 6.10 4.90 6.25
CA MET A 1 6.38 4.34 7.60
C MET A 1 5.23 4.52 8.60
N CYS A 2 4.00 4.79 8.15
CA CYS A 2 2.85 4.95 9.04
C CYS A 2 1.75 3.95 8.71
N ASN A 3 1.73 2.81 9.39
CA ASN A 3 0.56 1.92 9.46
C ASN A 3 -0.05 2.06 10.86
N PRO A 4 -1.39 2.08 11.02
CA PRO A 4 -2.02 2.06 12.34
C PRO A 4 -1.95 0.66 12.99
N PRO A 5 -2.15 0.56 14.32
CA PRO A 5 -1.92 -0.67 15.09
C PRO A 5 -2.90 -1.79 14.72
N ARG A 6 -2.41 -3.01 14.55
CA ARG A 6 -3.25 -4.23 14.53
C ARG A 6 -3.89 -4.41 15.91
N HIS A 7 -5.17 -4.07 16.06
CA HIS A 7 -5.95 -4.59 17.18
C HIS A 7 -6.33 -6.05 16.89
N GLN A 8 -5.54 -6.98 17.41
CA GLN A 8 -5.98 -8.37 17.57
C GLN A 8 -6.97 -8.42 18.73
N SER A 9 -8.28 -8.50 18.44
CA SER A 9 -9.23 -9.04 19.41
C SER A 9 -9.25 -10.55 19.29
N SER A 10 -8.22 -11.22 19.82
CA SER A 10 -8.35 -12.62 20.19
C SER A 10 -8.85 -12.68 21.62
N SER A 11 -10.09 -13.14 21.80
CA SER A 11 -10.53 -13.75 23.05
C SER A 11 -9.78 -15.08 23.20
N SER A 12 -8.49 -14.98 23.53
CA SER A 12 -7.64 -16.09 23.91
C SER A 12 -7.16 -15.78 25.32
N THR A 13 -7.59 -16.60 26.26
CA THR A 13 -7.09 -16.69 27.63
C THR A 13 -5.63 -16.24 27.75
N SER A 14 -5.42 -15.22 28.57
CA SER A 14 -4.12 -14.63 28.89
C SER A 14 -3.08 -15.69 29.24
N SER A 15 -2.14 -15.91 28.33
CA SER A 15 -0.81 -16.39 28.67
C SER A 15 0.18 -15.51 27.92
N SER A 16 0.73 -14.53 28.64
CA SER A 16 1.83 -13.69 28.17
C SER A 16 2.97 -14.59 27.65
N PRO A 17 3.58 -14.32 26.48
CA PRO A 17 4.86 -14.92 26.15
C PRO A 17 5.85 -14.41 27.20
N GLY A 18 6.25 -15.31 28.10
CA GLY A 18 6.97 -14.96 29.31
C GLY A 18 8.23 -14.15 29.00
N THR A 19 8.37 -13.04 29.71
CA THR A 19 9.70 -12.55 30.10
C THR A 19 10.49 -13.75 30.62
N GLY A 20 11.69 -13.99 30.10
CA GLY A 20 12.64 -14.87 30.81
C GLY A 20 12.71 -14.42 32.28
N PRO A 21 12.88 -15.35 33.23
CA PRO A 21 12.75 -15.06 34.65
C PRO A 21 13.66 -13.87 35.04
N GLY A 22 13.05 -12.73 35.38
CA GLY A 22 13.72 -11.61 36.07
C GLY A 22 14.23 -10.41 35.26
N VAL A 23 13.96 -10.26 33.96
CA VAL A 23 14.41 -9.05 33.21
C VAL A 23 13.32 -7.97 33.19
N GLY A 24 13.49 -6.91 33.97
CA GLY A 24 12.59 -5.74 33.97
C GLY A 24 12.59 -4.99 32.63
N ARG A 25 11.49 -4.31 32.27
CA ARG A 25 11.38 -3.51 31.03
C ARG A 25 12.52 -2.46 30.97
N GLY A 26 13.26 -2.41 29.86
CA GLY A 26 14.42 -1.53 29.67
C GLY A 26 15.70 -1.94 30.42
N THR A 27 15.75 -3.14 31.00
CA THR A 27 16.92 -3.64 31.73
C THR A 27 17.94 -4.25 30.78
N ILE A 28 19.17 -3.74 30.81
CA ILE A 28 20.32 -4.35 30.13
C ILE A 28 21.07 -5.23 31.13
N THR A 29 20.97 -6.55 30.94
CA THR A 29 21.59 -7.57 31.78
C THR A 29 23.12 -7.57 31.66
N ALA A 30 23.79 -8.23 32.61
CA ALA A 30 25.24 -8.43 32.53
C ALA A 30 25.66 -9.23 31.28
N ALA A 31 24.85 -10.21 30.86
CA ALA A 31 25.12 -11.01 29.67
C ALA A 31 25.03 -10.19 28.39
N VAL A 32 24.04 -9.30 28.25
CA VAL A 32 23.97 -8.36 27.12
C VAL A 32 25.18 -7.43 27.13
N ARG A 33 25.56 -6.87 28.29
CA ARG A 33 26.72 -5.96 28.41
C ARG A 33 28.03 -6.63 28.02
N ALA A 34 28.21 -7.91 28.36
CA ALA A 34 29.42 -8.65 28.03
C ALA A 34 29.64 -8.83 26.52
N LEU A 35 28.58 -8.69 25.71
CA LEU A 35 28.63 -8.79 24.24
C LEU A 35 28.81 -7.44 23.53
N ILE A 36 28.85 -6.34 24.29
CA ILE A 36 29.09 -4.99 23.75
C ILE A 36 30.60 -4.77 23.64
N PRO A 37 31.11 -4.17 22.55
CA PRO A 37 32.55 -3.94 22.40
C PRO A 37 33.10 -3.11 23.56
N ALA A 38 34.24 -3.52 24.11
CA ALA A 38 34.94 -2.84 25.19
C ALA A 38 35.60 -1.55 24.70
N HIS A 39 34.80 -0.53 24.42
CA HIS A 39 35.22 0.80 24.02
C HIS A 39 34.43 1.87 24.80
N PRO A 40 35.06 2.96 25.28
CA PRO A 40 34.36 4.00 26.02
C PRO A 40 33.14 4.57 25.28
N VAL A 41 33.27 4.82 23.97
CA VAL A 41 32.16 5.29 23.12
C VAL A 41 30.93 4.38 23.14
N CYS A 42 31.10 3.05 23.23
CA CYS A 42 29.98 2.10 23.29
C CYS A 42 29.23 2.21 24.61
N THR A 43 29.97 2.45 25.71
CA THR A 43 29.38 2.63 27.02
C THR A 43 28.53 3.90 27.07
N GLU A 44 29.05 4.99 26.49
CA GLU A 44 28.33 6.26 26.41
C GLU A 44 27.13 6.19 25.45
N ALA A 45 27.29 5.59 24.27
CA ALA A 45 26.20 5.39 23.31
C ALA A 45 25.05 4.56 23.91
N LEU A 46 25.38 3.49 24.64
CA LEU A 46 24.38 2.69 25.36
C LEU A 46 23.67 3.50 26.45
N ALA A 47 24.41 4.35 27.18
CA ALA A 47 23.82 5.20 28.21
C ALA A 47 22.83 6.20 27.61
N ILE A 48 23.20 6.85 26.49
CA ILE A 48 22.32 7.76 25.73
C ILE A 48 21.07 7.02 25.24
N ALA A 49 21.24 5.89 24.57
CA ALA A 49 20.12 5.09 24.09
C ALA A 49 19.18 4.70 25.23
N LYS A 50 19.72 4.25 26.37
CA LYS A 50 18.93 3.84 27.53
C LYS A 50 18.17 5.01 28.19
N SER A 51 18.75 6.21 28.22
CA SER A 51 18.08 7.37 28.82
C SER A 51 17.00 7.98 27.93
N THR A 52 17.05 7.72 26.63
CA THR A 52 16.30 8.48 25.63
C THR A 52 15.28 7.64 24.88
N LEU A 53 15.55 6.35 24.64
CA LEU A 53 14.66 5.47 23.88
C LEU A 53 13.68 4.71 24.78
N PRO A 54 12.44 4.48 24.30
CA PRO A 54 11.57 3.44 24.84
C PRO A 54 12.25 2.07 24.84
N ALA A 55 11.85 1.21 25.78
CA ALA A 55 12.45 -0.11 25.95
C ALA A 55 12.35 -0.99 24.69
N SER A 56 11.27 -0.85 23.90
CA SER A 56 11.07 -1.59 22.64
C SER A 56 12.16 -1.23 21.62
N ILE A 57 12.38 0.06 21.39
CA ILE A 57 13.36 0.61 20.44
C ILE A 57 14.77 0.32 20.93
N LEU A 58 15.04 0.44 22.23
CA LEU A 58 16.33 0.04 22.80
C LEU A 58 16.66 -1.44 22.55
N TYR A 59 15.70 -2.34 22.78
CA TYR A 59 15.90 -3.78 22.54
C TYR A 59 16.00 -4.09 21.04
N HIS A 60 15.25 -3.40 20.19
CA HIS A 60 15.39 -3.46 18.73
C HIS A 60 16.81 -3.14 18.29
N SER A 61 17.34 -1.98 18.69
CA SER A 61 18.69 -1.55 18.33
C SER A 61 19.79 -2.53 18.77
N LEU A 62 19.60 -3.23 19.90
CA LEU A 62 20.51 -4.29 20.36
C LEU A 62 20.39 -5.57 19.52
N ARG A 63 19.18 -6.00 19.15
CA ARG A 63 18.99 -7.14 18.23
C ARG A 63 19.57 -6.84 16.85
N VAL A 64 19.36 -5.61 16.35
CA VAL A 64 19.92 -5.13 15.08
C VAL A 64 21.45 -5.18 15.11
N TYR A 65 22.10 -4.71 16.19
CA TYR A 65 23.55 -4.84 16.34
C TYR A 65 24.02 -6.29 16.23
N PHE A 66 23.27 -7.20 16.85
CA PHE A 66 23.60 -8.61 16.82
C PHE A 66 23.46 -9.22 15.42
N TYR A 67 22.34 -8.98 14.73
CA TYR A 67 22.20 -9.44 13.35
C TYR A 67 23.20 -8.78 12.40
N ALA A 68 23.46 -7.48 12.54
CA ALA A 68 24.42 -6.76 11.72
C ALA A 68 25.84 -7.32 11.88
N THR A 69 26.24 -7.64 13.11
CA THR A 69 27.55 -8.25 13.39
C THR A 69 27.66 -9.67 12.81
N ALA A 70 26.58 -10.46 12.84
CA ALA A 70 26.54 -11.76 12.17
C ALA A 70 26.63 -11.63 10.64
N PHE A 71 25.90 -10.69 10.04
CA PHE A 71 25.98 -10.42 8.60
C PHE A 71 27.37 -9.93 8.17
N MET A 72 28.01 -9.08 8.97
CA MET A 72 29.41 -8.69 8.72
C MET A 72 30.31 -9.92 8.59
N ARG A 73 30.21 -10.89 9.50
CA ARG A 73 30.99 -12.14 9.45
C ARG A 73 30.61 -13.02 8.27
N LEU A 74 29.32 -13.12 7.95
CA LEU A 74 28.82 -13.93 6.82
C LEU A 74 29.36 -13.45 5.47
N PHE A 75 29.61 -12.15 5.34
CA PHE A 75 30.09 -11.52 4.11
C PHE A 75 31.58 -11.15 4.12
N GLU A 76 32.33 -11.53 5.16
CA GLU A 76 33.79 -11.41 5.21
C GLU A 76 34.47 -12.31 4.15
N ASP A 77 35.59 -11.84 3.60
CA ASP A 77 36.42 -12.60 2.64
C ASP A 77 37.92 -12.43 3.00
N PRO A 78 38.66 -13.53 3.30
CA PRO A 78 38.16 -14.90 3.44
C PRO A 78 37.24 -15.06 4.65
N LEU A 79 36.39 -16.08 4.62
CA LEU A 79 35.52 -16.42 5.76
C LEU A 79 36.37 -16.69 7.03
N PRO A 80 35.80 -16.42 8.22
CA PRO A 80 36.41 -16.84 9.48
C PRO A 80 36.73 -18.35 9.47
N ALA A 81 37.87 -18.74 10.06
CA ALA A 81 38.35 -20.13 10.05
C ALA A 81 37.40 -21.12 10.76
N ASP A 82 36.50 -20.62 11.59
CA ASP A 82 35.45 -21.34 12.32
C ASP A 82 34.10 -21.39 11.59
N ALA A 83 33.97 -20.77 10.41
CA ALA A 83 32.75 -20.80 9.62
C ALA A 83 32.65 -22.08 8.76
N HIS A 84 31.77 -23.01 9.14
CA HIS A 84 31.58 -24.31 8.48
C HIS A 84 30.55 -24.33 7.32
N TYR A 85 30.32 -23.19 6.67
CA TYR A 85 29.12 -22.97 5.84
C TYR A 85 29.22 -23.43 4.38
N ALA A 86 28.08 -23.84 3.80
CA ALA A 86 27.95 -24.20 2.39
C ALA A 86 27.89 -22.94 1.49
N PRO A 87 28.76 -22.80 0.46
CA PRO A 87 28.73 -21.67 -0.48
C PRO A 87 27.38 -21.39 -1.16
N SER A 88 26.51 -22.40 -1.26
CA SER A 88 25.17 -22.31 -1.85
C SER A 88 24.21 -21.43 -1.05
N ILE A 89 24.27 -21.46 0.27
CA ILE A 89 23.37 -20.65 1.10
C ILE A 89 23.87 -19.20 1.17
N ARG A 90 25.19 -18.96 1.00
CA ARG A 90 25.75 -17.61 0.81
C ARG A 90 25.20 -16.97 -0.47
N SER A 91 25.14 -17.75 -1.55
CA SER A 91 24.53 -17.34 -2.83
C SER A 91 23.01 -17.20 -2.75
N SER A 92 22.32 -17.98 -1.91
CA SER A 92 20.86 -17.89 -1.73
C SER A 92 20.44 -16.65 -0.95
N LEU A 93 21.21 -16.27 0.08
CA LEU A 93 21.01 -15.03 0.83
C LEU A 93 21.49 -13.80 0.03
N ALA A 94 22.53 -13.97 -0.80
CA ALA A 94 23.02 -12.98 -1.73
C ALA A 94 22.32 -13.14 -3.10
N THR A 95 21.01 -12.94 -3.15
CA THR A 95 20.31 -12.84 -4.45
C THR A 95 20.95 -11.73 -5.30
N ASP A 96 21.04 -11.95 -6.62
CA ASP A 96 21.87 -11.20 -7.58
C ASP A 96 21.63 -9.66 -7.66
N HIS A 97 20.64 -9.12 -6.94
CA HIS A 97 20.34 -7.70 -6.85
C HIS A 97 20.82 -7.01 -5.56
N ASP A 98 21.31 -7.73 -4.56
CA ASP A 98 21.77 -7.22 -3.25
C ASP A 98 23.27 -7.42 -3.00
N ASN A 99 24.03 -7.78 -4.05
CA ASN A 99 25.47 -7.91 -3.96
C ASN A 99 26.13 -6.52 -3.80
N PRO A 100 27.05 -6.36 -2.84
CA PRO A 100 27.79 -5.12 -2.70
C PRO A 100 28.62 -4.88 -3.96
N THR A 101 28.77 -3.62 -4.33
CA THR A 101 29.63 -3.25 -5.47
C THR A 101 31.04 -3.82 -5.26
N PRO A 102 31.67 -4.46 -6.28
CA PRO A 102 33.03 -4.98 -6.16
C PRO A 102 33.99 -3.91 -5.63
N GLY A 103 34.67 -4.19 -4.51
CA GLY A 103 35.57 -3.26 -3.82
C GLY A 103 34.99 -2.56 -2.58
N CYS A 104 33.70 -2.73 -2.27
CA CYS A 104 33.06 -2.12 -1.09
C CYS A 104 33.10 -2.97 0.20
N ILE A 105 33.80 -4.10 0.22
CA ILE A 105 33.85 -5.04 1.36
C ILE A 105 34.85 -4.55 2.43
N ALA A 106 34.61 -3.36 2.98
CA ALA A 106 35.41 -2.85 4.09
C ALA A 106 34.91 -3.45 5.41
N ARG A 107 35.84 -3.95 6.24
CA ARG A 107 35.52 -4.42 7.59
C ARG A 107 35.10 -3.24 8.47
N ALA A 108 33.90 -3.31 9.03
CA ALA A 108 33.43 -2.33 9.99
C ALA A 108 34.16 -2.50 11.32
N THR A 109 34.65 -1.41 11.89
CA THR A 109 35.21 -1.43 13.23
C THR A 109 34.10 -1.76 14.25
N PRO A 110 34.27 -2.75 15.15
CA PRO A 110 33.18 -3.24 15.99
C PRO A 110 32.48 -2.16 16.84
N HIS A 111 33.24 -1.21 17.39
CA HIS A 111 32.66 -0.13 18.19
C HIS A 111 31.88 0.89 17.34
N VAL A 112 32.27 1.09 16.08
CA VAL A 112 31.57 1.96 15.12
C VAL A 112 30.25 1.32 14.69
N LEU A 113 30.27 0.01 14.38
CA LEU A 113 29.05 -0.75 14.09
C LEU A 113 28.09 -0.73 15.27
N PHE A 114 28.60 -0.93 16.49
CA PHE A 114 27.77 -0.86 17.69
C PHE A 114 27.11 0.51 17.85
N VAL A 115 27.86 1.61 17.72
CA VAL A 115 27.31 2.97 17.82
C VAL A 115 26.26 3.22 16.74
N ALA A 116 26.53 2.82 15.50
CA ALA A 116 25.58 2.96 14.39
C ALA A 116 24.27 2.21 14.70
N CYS A 117 24.34 0.96 15.14
CA CYS A 117 23.16 0.16 15.46
C CYS A 117 22.42 0.66 16.72
N ILE A 118 23.12 0.96 17.81
CA ILE A 118 22.47 1.33 19.08
C ILE A 118 21.76 2.69 19.01
N LEU A 119 22.22 3.58 18.13
CA LEU A 119 21.67 4.94 17.97
C LEU A 119 20.86 5.16 16.69
N HIS A 120 20.67 4.18 15.79
CA HIS A 120 20.07 4.46 14.46
C HIS A 120 18.67 5.10 14.52
N ASP A 121 17.87 4.77 15.55
CA ASP A 121 16.54 5.34 15.79
C ASP A 121 16.52 6.45 16.85
N ILE A 122 17.66 6.93 17.35
CA ILE A 122 17.71 7.91 18.46
C ILE A 122 17.00 9.22 18.11
N GLY A 123 16.98 9.60 16.83
CA GLY A 123 16.28 10.77 16.30
C GLY A 123 14.75 10.72 16.46
N THR A 124 14.17 9.53 16.70
CA THR A 124 12.73 9.35 16.96
C THR A 124 12.31 9.77 18.37
N ALA A 125 13.28 10.03 19.26
CA ALA A 125 12.99 10.41 20.63
C ALA A 125 12.56 11.89 20.74
N ALA A 126 11.66 12.16 21.69
CA ALA A 126 11.08 13.48 21.96
C ALA A 126 12.13 14.58 22.19
N THR A 127 13.30 14.23 22.74
CA THR A 127 14.43 15.17 22.95
C THR A 127 14.90 15.85 21.67
N TYR A 128 14.67 15.23 20.51
CA TYR A 128 15.10 15.76 19.21
C TYR A 128 13.95 16.33 18.37
N ASP A 129 12.73 16.44 18.92
CA ASP A 129 11.53 16.92 18.21
C ASP A 129 11.71 18.29 17.55
N THR A 130 12.53 19.16 18.14
CA THR A 130 12.73 20.54 17.67
C THR A 130 13.71 20.67 16.51
N ILE A 131 14.43 19.60 16.11
CA ILE A 131 15.38 19.62 15.00
C ILE A 131 14.62 19.30 13.71
N PRO A 132 14.51 20.22 12.74
CA PRO A 132 13.68 20.05 11.55
C PRO A 132 14.40 19.26 10.44
N GLU A 133 14.93 18.10 10.78
CA GLU A 133 15.65 17.22 9.88
C GLU A 133 15.17 15.78 10.02
N ARG A 134 15.36 14.97 8.98
CA ARG A 134 15.05 13.54 8.97
C ARG A 134 15.58 12.83 10.21
N PHE A 135 14.77 11.96 10.83
CA PHE A 135 15.21 11.25 12.05
C PHE A 135 16.49 10.44 11.80
N GLU A 136 16.69 9.90 10.60
CA GLU A 136 17.91 9.18 10.23
C GLU A 136 19.14 10.09 10.23
N VAL A 137 18.98 11.33 9.73
CA VAL A 137 20.04 12.35 9.68
C VAL A 137 20.35 12.85 11.09
N VAL A 138 19.31 13.11 11.90
CA VAL A 138 19.47 13.50 13.31
C VAL A 138 20.23 12.41 14.07
N SER A 139 19.83 11.14 13.92
CA SER A 139 20.53 10.02 14.53
C SER A 139 21.99 9.96 14.11
N ALA A 140 22.25 10.08 12.81
CA ALA A 140 23.60 10.07 12.24
C ALA A 140 24.47 11.20 12.79
N ASP A 141 23.93 12.41 12.94
CA ASP A 141 24.64 13.57 13.51
C ASP A 141 24.95 13.41 14.99
N VAL A 142 24.02 12.84 15.77
CA VAL A 142 24.24 12.50 17.18
C VAL A 142 25.39 11.50 17.31
N ALA A 143 25.36 10.42 16.53
CA ALA A 143 26.42 9.42 16.53
C ALA A 143 27.75 9.99 16.05
N ALA A 144 27.76 10.82 15.01
CA ALA A 144 28.98 11.41 14.48
C ALA A 144 29.67 12.35 15.49
N ARG A 145 28.89 13.16 16.21
CA ARG A 145 29.44 13.99 17.32
C ARG A 145 30.05 13.13 18.42
N LEU A 146 29.37 12.05 18.81
CA LEU A 146 29.85 11.12 19.84
C LEU A 146 31.12 10.37 19.40
N LEU A 147 31.18 9.87 18.17
CA LEU A 147 32.37 9.19 17.66
C LEU A 147 33.57 10.14 17.59
N ARG A 148 33.37 11.39 17.15
CA ARG A 148 34.41 12.42 17.12
C ARG A 148 34.94 12.78 18.50
N SER A 149 34.07 12.90 19.51
CA SER A 149 34.52 13.23 20.88
C SER A 149 35.39 12.13 21.50
N HIS A 150 35.29 10.89 20.99
CA HIS A 150 36.13 9.76 21.36
C HIS A 150 37.33 9.52 20.43
N GLY A 151 37.63 10.45 19.52
CA GLY A 151 38.80 10.40 18.65
C GLY A 151 38.74 9.33 17.54
N VAL A 152 37.54 8.87 17.18
CA VAL A 152 37.35 7.92 16.07
C VAL A 152 37.73 8.61 14.75
N PRO A 153 38.49 7.95 13.85
CA PRO A 153 38.91 8.54 12.58
C PRO A 153 37.72 9.00 11.72
N GLU A 154 37.83 10.14 11.05
CA GLU A 154 36.73 10.72 10.24
C GLU A 154 36.17 9.79 9.16
N LYS A 155 37.00 8.87 8.63
CA LYS A 155 36.53 7.85 7.69
C LYS A 155 35.48 6.93 8.34
N GLU A 156 35.75 6.49 9.57
CA GLU A 156 34.85 5.61 10.32
C GLU A 156 33.62 6.37 10.85
N VAL A 157 33.79 7.64 11.22
CA VAL A 157 32.66 8.55 11.53
C VAL A 157 31.73 8.67 10.34
N ARG A 158 32.28 8.88 9.13
CA ARG A 158 31.51 8.94 7.88
C ARG A 158 30.81 7.62 7.59
N ASP A 159 31.46 6.48 7.82
CA ASP A 159 30.85 5.16 7.60
C ASP A 159 29.64 4.92 8.54
N ALA A 160 29.73 5.30 9.81
CA ALA A 160 28.58 5.27 10.73
C ALA A 160 27.47 6.22 10.30
N TRP A 161 27.82 7.45 9.91
CA TRP A 161 26.85 8.45 9.47
C TRP A 161 26.10 7.98 8.21
N LEU A 162 26.81 7.41 7.23
CA LEU A 162 26.21 6.84 6.02
C LEU A 162 25.33 5.64 6.35
N ALA A 163 25.75 4.78 7.29
CA ALA A 163 24.95 3.63 7.68
C ALA A 163 23.61 4.09 8.24
N MET A 164 23.62 5.04 9.16
CA MET A 164 22.42 5.53 9.83
C MET A 164 21.55 6.37 8.89
N SER A 165 22.11 7.23 8.06
CA SER A 165 21.31 8.07 7.14
C SER A 165 20.67 7.28 6.00
N LEU A 166 21.23 6.13 5.61
CA LEU A 166 20.77 5.35 4.46
C LEU A 166 20.05 4.04 4.81
N HIS A 167 20.03 3.60 6.07
CA HIS A 167 19.45 2.29 6.43
C HIS A 167 17.95 2.14 6.10
N THR A 168 17.23 3.24 5.87
CA THR A 168 15.82 3.26 5.45
C THR A 168 15.63 3.39 3.93
N SER A 169 16.71 3.37 3.14
CA SER A 169 16.70 3.56 1.68
C SER A 169 16.89 2.23 0.93
N PRO A 170 15.80 1.56 0.48
CA PRO A 170 15.88 0.26 -0.20
C PRO A 170 16.68 0.35 -1.50
N GLY A 171 17.48 -0.67 -1.78
CA GLY A 171 18.25 -0.79 -3.03
C GLY A 171 19.51 0.08 -3.08
N ILE A 172 19.66 1.07 -2.18
CA ILE A 172 20.88 1.87 -2.02
C ILE A 172 21.76 1.24 -0.94
N ALA A 173 21.23 1.06 0.27
CA ALA A 173 22.04 0.60 1.41
C ALA A 173 22.55 -0.84 1.24
N GLU A 174 21.78 -1.71 0.57
CA GLU A 174 22.18 -3.09 0.27
C GLU A 174 23.35 -3.18 -0.72
N ARG A 175 23.51 -2.18 -1.60
CA ARG A 175 24.57 -2.10 -2.63
C ARG A 175 25.88 -1.55 -2.11
N LEU A 176 25.84 -0.87 -0.97
CA LEU A 176 27.01 -0.45 -0.21
C LEU A 176 27.56 -1.65 0.56
N GLY A 177 28.78 -1.53 1.12
CA GLY A 177 29.35 -2.59 1.97
C GLY A 177 29.60 -2.12 3.39
N GLY A 178 30.25 -2.96 4.19
CA GLY A 178 30.60 -2.66 5.58
C GLY A 178 29.40 -2.30 6.46
N THR A 179 29.56 -1.29 7.31
CA THR A 179 28.58 -0.86 8.32
C THR A 179 27.21 -0.57 7.73
N VAL A 180 27.13 0.02 6.53
CA VAL A 180 25.87 0.42 5.89
C VAL A 180 25.00 -0.78 5.59
N ARG A 181 25.57 -1.77 4.89
CA ARG A 181 24.86 -3.01 4.53
C ARG A 181 24.53 -3.84 5.75
N ALA A 182 25.45 -3.94 6.70
CA ALA A 182 25.25 -4.70 7.92
C ALA A 182 24.08 -4.14 8.75
N LEU A 183 24.03 -2.82 8.95
CA LEU A 183 22.92 -2.17 9.64
C LEU A 183 21.60 -2.41 8.91
N ARG A 184 21.57 -2.18 7.59
CA ARG A 184 20.37 -2.39 6.76
C ARG A 184 19.83 -3.82 6.87
N LEU A 185 20.68 -4.83 6.70
CA LEU A 185 20.28 -6.23 6.79
C LEU A 185 19.88 -6.61 8.22
N GLY A 186 20.57 -6.06 9.23
CA GLY A 186 20.20 -6.25 10.63
C GLY A 186 18.80 -5.73 10.97
N VAL A 187 18.45 -4.53 10.48
CA VAL A 187 17.10 -3.96 10.61
C VAL A 187 16.07 -4.82 9.89
N ARG A 188 16.33 -5.21 8.64
CA ARG A 188 15.42 -6.05 7.85
C ARG A 188 15.18 -7.42 8.49
N ALA A 189 16.23 -8.05 9.02
CA ALA A 189 16.15 -9.31 9.74
C ALA A 189 15.32 -9.18 11.02
N ASP A 190 15.52 -8.11 11.81
CA ASP A 190 14.69 -7.91 13.00
C ASP A 190 13.23 -7.65 12.63
N PHE A 191 12.91 -6.97 11.54
CA PHE A 191 11.54 -6.79 11.06
C PHE A 191 11.01 -7.93 10.19
N LYS A 192 11.72 -9.06 10.08
CA LYS A 192 11.31 -10.26 9.31
C LYS A 192 11.06 -10.01 7.81
N SER A 193 11.62 -8.92 7.26
CA SER A 193 11.60 -8.61 5.82
C SER A 193 12.85 -9.12 5.08
N TYR A 194 13.74 -9.78 5.80
CA TYR A 194 14.90 -10.50 5.30
C TYR A 194 15.19 -11.69 6.24
N PRO A 195 15.68 -12.83 5.74
CA PRO A 195 16.01 -13.97 6.60
C PRO A 195 17.02 -13.59 7.70
N PRO A 196 16.89 -14.09 8.93
CA PRO A 196 17.91 -13.89 9.95
C PRO A 196 19.23 -14.57 9.54
N PRO A 197 20.37 -14.16 10.13
CA PRO A 197 21.63 -14.85 9.92
C PRO A 197 21.54 -16.34 10.29
N PRO A 198 22.31 -17.22 9.65
CA PRO A 198 22.33 -18.64 9.98
C PRO A 198 22.67 -18.88 11.47
N PRO A 199 22.09 -19.92 12.12
CA PRO A 199 22.28 -20.19 13.54
C PRO A 199 23.73 -20.17 13.99
N GLU A 200 24.66 -20.76 13.23
CA GLU A 200 26.08 -20.83 13.55
C GLU A 200 26.76 -19.45 13.71
N PHE A 201 26.21 -18.39 13.10
CA PHE A 201 26.69 -17.02 13.28
C PHE A 201 26.02 -16.31 14.45
N ILE A 202 24.90 -16.83 14.96
CA ILE A 202 24.13 -16.31 16.09
C ILE A 202 24.13 -17.21 17.34
N ASP A 203 24.73 -18.41 17.30
CA ASP A 203 24.52 -19.46 18.31
C ASP A 203 25.05 -19.06 19.69
N THR A 204 26.18 -18.35 19.78
CA THR A 204 26.77 -17.90 21.06
C THR A 204 25.92 -16.87 21.83
N TRP A 205 24.83 -16.39 21.24
CA TRP A 205 24.06 -15.21 21.65
C TRP A 205 22.58 -15.33 21.27
N ALA A 206 22.16 -16.43 20.66
CA ALA A 206 20.78 -16.72 20.29
C ALA A 206 19.87 -16.71 21.52
N ASP A 207 20.33 -17.27 22.64
CA ASP A 207 19.60 -17.23 23.91
C ASP A 207 19.51 -15.82 24.49
N VAL A 208 20.54 -14.99 24.30
CA VAL A 208 20.50 -13.58 24.74
C VAL A 208 19.47 -12.80 23.92
N ILE A 209 19.48 -12.95 22.59
CA ILE A 209 18.48 -12.34 21.69
C ILE A 209 17.07 -12.80 22.07
N ARG A 210 16.88 -14.12 22.21
CA ARG A 210 15.57 -14.73 22.43
C ARG A 210 14.98 -14.39 23.80
N TRP A 211 15.79 -14.45 24.86
CA TRP A 211 15.29 -14.40 26.24
C TRP A 211 15.52 -13.08 26.96
N GLN A 212 16.50 -12.27 26.52
CA GLN A 212 16.91 -11.05 27.23
C GLN A 212 16.60 -9.77 26.46
N LEU A 213 16.23 -9.87 25.17
CA LEU A 213 15.86 -8.73 24.32
C LEU A 213 14.45 -8.91 23.71
N PRO A 214 13.39 -8.96 24.53
CA PRO A 214 12.04 -9.17 24.02
C PRO A 214 11.64 -8.10 22.99
N ARG A 215 10.86 -8.49 21.98
CA ARG A 215 10.41 -7.57 20.92
C ARG A 215 9.48 -6.47 21.42
N LEU A 216 8.66 -6.77 22.43
CA LEU A 216 7.55 -5.91 22.86
C LEU A 216 6.67 -5.54 21.65
N GLU A 217 6.08 -4.34 21.63
CA GLU A 217 5.30 -3.83 20.48
C GLU A 217 6.15 -2.92 19.57
N ILE A 218 7.39 -3.31 19.25
CA ILE A 218 8.33 -2.46 18.49
C ILE A 218 7.75 -1.90 17.18
N GLU A 219 7.01 -2.72 16.42
CA GLU A 219 6.40 -2.31 15.16
C GLU A 219 5.42 -1.14 15.34
N LYS A 220 4.71 -1.12 16.47
CA LYS A 220 3.76 -0.07 16.83
C LYS A 220 4.46 1.12 17.45
N GLU A 221 5.30 0.92 18.48
CA GLU A 221 5.92 2.02 19.22
C GLU A 221 6.88 2.85 18.34
N LEU A 222 7.66 2.21 17.46
CA LEU A 222 8.52 2.94 16.51
C LEU A 222 7.69 3.61 15.40
N GLY A 223 6.66 2.92 14.89
CA GLY A 223 5.74 3.49 13.90
C GLY A 223 5.06 4.75 14.43
N ASP A 224 4.44 4.67 15.60
CA ASP A 224 3.77 5.80 16.27
C ASP A 224 4.74 6.97 16.48
N ALA A 225 5.97 6.71 16.97
CA ALA A 225 6.97 7.75 17.20
C ALA A 225 7.36 8.51 15.92
N VAL A 226 7.62 7.79 14.83
CA VAL A 226 7.94 8.40 13.52
C VAL A 226 6.75 9.18 12.98
N CYS A 227 5.53 8.63 13.08
CA CYS A 227 4.31 9.28 12.58
C CYS A 227 3.95 10.54 13.36
N GLU A 228 4.06 10.51 14.69
CA GLU A 228 3.81 11.68 15.53
C GLU A 228 4.79 12.80 15.23
N GLN A 229 6.09 12.47 15.12
CA GLN A 229 7.12 13.45 14.78
C GLN A 229 6.91 14.04 13.38
N GLY A 230 6.63 13.20 12.37
CA GLY A 230 6.35 13.65 11.01
C GLY A 230 5.09 14.52 10.92
N SER A 231 4.05 14.20 11.69
CA SER A 231 2.82 15.00 11.76
C SER A 231 3.03 16.38 12.40
N ARG A 232 3.91 16.48 13.40
CA ARG A 232 4.26 17.77 14.03
C ARG A 232 5.22 18.60 13.19
N ASN A 233 6.14 17.95 12.48
CA ASN A 233 7.14 18.62 11.65
C ASN A 233 7.40 17.81 10.36
N PRO A 234 6.78 18.21 9.23
CA PRO A 234 6.92 17.50 7.96
C PRO A 234 8.36 17.36 7.45
N GLN A 235 9.30 18.22 7.86
CA GLN A 235 10.71 18.10 7.48
C GLN A 235 11.45 16.94 8.18
N LYS A 236 10.89 16.38 9.27
CA LYS A 236 11.44 15.21 9.97
C LYS A 236 11.13 13.87 9.29
N ALA A 237 10.07 13.86 8.49
CA ALA A 237 9.71 12.77 7.61
C ALA A 237 9.23 13.40 6.30
N PRO A 238 10.14 14.06 5.55
CA PRO A 238 9.78 14.70 4.30
C PRO A 238 9.20 13.59 3.43
N GLY A 239 7.94 13.78 3.00
CA GLY A 239 7.14 12.77 2.35
C GLY A 239 7.96 12.00 1.33
N VAL A 240 8.29 10.76 1.66
CA VAL A 240 8.29 9.73 0.63
C VAL A 240 6.82 9.60 0.28
N LEU A 241 6.48 9.75 -1.01
CA LEU A 241 5.19 9.52 -1.65
C LEU A 241 4.16 8.98 -0.64
N SER A 242 3.22 9.83 -0.23
CA SER A 242 2.11 9.53 0.67
C SER A 242 1.60 8.12 0.41
N SER A 243 2.00 7.21 1.31
CA SER A 243 1.69 5.81 1.15
C SER A 243 0.17 5.66 1.18
N PRO A 244 -0.43 4.93 0.24
CA PRO A 244 -1.86 4.72 0.28
C PRO A 244 -2.28 4.16 1.64
N ARG A 245 -3.36 4.69 2.18
CA ARG A 245 -3.73 4.48 3.58
C ARG A 245 -4.87 3.49 3.69
N ALA A 246 -4.76 2.53 4.60
CA ALA A 246 -5.89 1.66 4.93
C ALA A 246 -7.03 2.50 5.52
N THR A 247 -8.22 2.38 4.96
CA THR A 247 -9.36 3.26 5.28
C THR A 247 -10.26 2.66 6.37
N LEU A 248 -10.84 1.49 6.09
CA LEU A 248 -11.78 0.74 6.94
C LEU A 248 -11.08 -0.33 7.81
N GLY A 249 -9.74 -0.33 7.85
CA GLY A 249 -8.97 -1.40 8.48
C GLY A 249 -9.02 -2.69 7.66
N ASN A 250 -9.16 -3.83 8.33
CA ASN A 250 -9.20 -5.16 7.70
C ASN A 250 -10.65 -5.59 7.40
N LEU A 251 -11.34 -4.83 6.55
CA LEU A 251 -12.71 -5.10 6.12
C LEU A 251 -12.76 -5.27 4.60
N ASP A 252 -13.42 -6.33 4.14
CA ASP A 252 -13.65 -6.57 2.71
C ASP A 252 -14.55 -5.48 2.14
N PHE A 253 -14.00 -4.72 1.19
CA PHE A 253 -14.59 -3.56 0.55
C PHE A 253 -14.03 -3.45 -0.88
N ALA A 254 -14.38 -4.45 -1.68
CA ALA A 254 -13.87 -4.61 -3.03
C ALA A 254 -14.50 -3.64 -4.04
N ASP A 255 -13.73 -3.31 -5.07
CA ASP A 255 -14.13 -2.47 -6.20
C ASP A 255 -14.70 -1.10 -5.75
N PRO A 256 -13.95 -0.33 -4.94
CA PRO A 256 -14.47 0.88 -4.33
C PRO A 256 -14.70 1.99 -5.35
N SER A 257 -15.86 2.62 -5.31
CA SER A 257 -16.11 3.92 -5.93
C SER A 257 -16.28 5.01 -4.88
N VAL A 258 -16.05 6.28 -5.23
CA VAL A 258 -16.09 7.41 -4.29
C VAL A 258 -16.85 8.62 -4.84
N THR A 259 -17.76 9.17 -4.04
CA THR A 259 -18.60 10.32 -4.42
C THR A 259 -18.80 11.29 -3.26
N PHE A 260 -18.67 12.58 -3.56
CA PHE A 260 -19.05 13.64 -2.65
C PHE A 260 -20.55 13.89 -2.71
N ASP A 261 -21.21 13.91 -1.54
CA ASP A 261 -22.60 14.28 -1.41
C ASP A 261 -22.73 15.75 -0.98
N PRO A 262 -23.25 16.65 -1.85
CA PRO A 262 -23.46 18.04 -1.49
C PRO A 262 -24.53 18.26 -0.42
N ALA A 263 -25.47 17.32 -0.22
CA ALA A 263 -26.54 17.47 0.76
C ALA A 263 -26.02 17.27 2.19
N THR A 264 -25.14 16.29 2.40
CA THR A 264 -24.55 16.00 3.71
C THR A 264 -23.16 16.62 3.91
N SER A 265 -22.54 17.13 2.85
CA SER A 265 -21.15 17.60 2.84
C SER A 265 -20.16 16.52 3.31
N LYS A 266 -20.41 15.26 2.91
CA LYS A 266 -19.58 14.10 3.22
C LYS A 266 -19.17 13.37 1.97
N TRP A 267 -18.11 12.58 2.11
CA TRP A 267 -17.69 11.62 1.11
C TRP A 267 -18.31 10.27 1.42
N TYR A 268 -18.74 9.57 0.38
CA TYR A 268 -19.25 8.21 0.45
C TYR A 268 -18.46 7.32 -0.49
N ALA A 269 -18.19 6.10 -0.03
CA ALA A 269 -17.59 5.05 -0.82
C ALA A 269 -18.56 3.87 -0.92
N PHE A 270 -18.55 3.20 -2.06
CA PHE A 270 -19.45 2.08 -2.35
C PHE A 270 -18.62 0.90 -2.84
N ALA A 271 -19.07 -0.32 -2.52
CA ALA A 271 -18.33 -1.53 -2.89
C ALA A 271 -19.26 -2.68 -3.28
N THR A 272 -18.65 -3.64 -3.98
CA THR A 272 -19.22 -4.94 -4.35
C THR A 272 -19.91 -5.62 -3.17
N SER A 273 -20.94 -6.42 -3.45
CA SER A 273 -21.74 -7.16 -2.46
C SER A 273 -20.86 -7.83 -1.41
N GLY A 274 -21.22 -7.65 -0.14
CA GLY A 274 -20.45 -8.14 1.00
C GLY A 274 -21.08 -7.66 2.29
N ASN A 275 -20.63 -8.17 3.44
CA ASN A 275 -21.16 -7.78 4.76
C ASN A 275 -22.70 -7.83 4.84
N THR A 276 -23.32 -8.84 4.23
CA THR A 276 -24.78 -9.08 4.12
C THR A 276 -25.57 -8.12 3.20
N ASN A 277 -24.91 -7.16 2.55
CA ASN A 277 -25.56 -6.18 1.68
C ASN A 277 -25.25 -6.45 0.20
N ASN A 278 -26.22 -6.19 -0.68
CA ASN A 278 -26.00 -6.18 -2.13
C ASN A 278 -25.06 -5.06 -2.54
N VAL A 279 -25.19 -3.88 -1.92
CA VAL A 279 -24.26 -2.77 -2.12
C VAL A 279 -23.80 -2.26 -0.76
N GLN A 280 -22.48 -2.31 -0.53
CA GLN A 280 -21.86 -1.80 0.68
C GLN A 280 -21.68 -0.27 0.60
N VAL A 281 -21.70 0.40 1.75
CA VAL A 281 -21.48 1.85 1.82
C VAL A 281 -20.68 2.25 3.07
N ALA A 282 -19.71 3.13 2.87
CA ALA A 282 -18.94 3.79 3.92
C ALA A 282 -19.00 5.31 3.74
N SER A 283 -18.74 6.05 4.81
CA SER A 283 -18.72 7.52 4.76
C SER A 283 -17.53 8.12 5.50
N SER A 284 -17.07 9.27 5.04
CA SER A 284 -16.00 10.07 5.66
C SER A 284 -16.37 11.56 5.64
N PRO A 285 -16.08 12.35 6.69
CA PRO A 285 -16.30 13.80 6.67
C PRO A 285 -15.33 14.56 5.77
N SER A 286 -14.22 13.95 5.37
CA SER A 286 -13.20 14.55 4.50
C SER A 286 -12.55 13.50 3.62
N PHE A 287 -12.09 13.90 2.44
CA PHE A 287 -11.34 13.06 1.53
C PHE A 287 -10.52 13.96 0.60
N PRO A 288 -9.27 13.59 0.29
CA PRO A 288 -8.51 12.48 0.88
C PRO A 288 -7.99 12.83 2.28
N SER A 289 -7.79 11.81 3.12
CA SER A 289 -7.75 11.96 4.58
C SER A 289 -6.34 12.11 5.18
N PHE A 290 -5.41 12.72 4.44
CA PHE A 290 -3.99 12.71 4.78
C PHE A 290 -3.60 13.57 5.99
N SER A 291 -4.44 14.55 6.40
CA SER A 291 -4.07 15.56 7.38
C SER A 291 -4.94 15.63 8.65
N SER A 292 -5.95 14.77 8.80
CA SER A 292 -6.98 14.91 9.84
C SER A 292 -7.22 13.62 10.62
N ALA A 293 -7.22 13.72 11.96
CA ALA A 293 -7.57 12.60 12.86
C ALA A 293 -9.06 12.19 12.76
N ASP A 294 -9.90 13.10 12.27
CA ASP A 294 -11.35 12.90 12.07
C ASP A 294 -11.69 12.29 10.70
N ALA A 295 -10.69 12.13 9.82
CA ALA A 295 -10.85 11.73 8.43
C ALA A 295 -10.98 10.21 8.22
N ARG A 296 -11.59 9.52 9.18
CA ARG A 296 -11.76 8.06 9.13
C ARG A 296 -13.04 7.68 8.38
N TRP A 297 -12.90 6.71 7.49
CA TRP A 297 -14.04 6.04 6.88
C TRP A 297 -14.79 5.21 7.92
N SER A 298 -16.12 5.34 7.93
CA SER A 298 -17.04 4.56 8.76
C SER A 298 -17.93 3.71 7.88
N LEU A 299 -17.87 2.38 8.03
CA LEU A 299 -18.80 1.45 7.37
C LEU A 299 -20.22 1.66 7.93
N LEU A 300 -21.19 1.77 7.05
CA LEU A 300 -22.62 1.89 7.40
C LEU A 300 -23.29 0.52 7.18
N SER A 301 -22.93 -0.45 8.03
CA SER A 301 -23.27 -1.87 7.83
C SER A 301 -24.76 -2.19 7.83
N ASN A 302 -25.59 -1.33 8.43
CA ASN A 302 -27.04 -1.51 8.53
C ASN A 302 -27.82 -0.95 7.32
N ILE A 303 -27.13 -0.55 6.25
CA ILE A 303 -27.73 0.04 5.05
C ILE A 303 -27.31 -0.78 3.83
N ASP A 304 -28.28 -1.42 3.18
CA ASP A 304 -28.13 -1.93 1.82
C ASP A 304 -28.74 -0.90 0.85
N LEU A 305 -27.92 -0.37 -0.06
CA LEU A 305 -28.37 0.63 -1.01
C LEU A 305 -29.29 0.04 -2.09
N LEU A 306 -29.20 -1.27 -2.36
CA LEU A 306 -29.93 -1.94 -3.44
C LEU A 306 -30.51 -3.29 -2.96
N PRO A 307 -31.44 -3.29 -1.99
CA PRO A 307 -32.01 -4.53 -1.46
C PRO A 307 -32.79 -5.32 -2.51
N THR A 308 -33.28 -4.65 -3.55
CA THR A 308 -33.95 -5.25 -4.72
C THR A 308 -33.23 -4.80 -5.98
N PRO A 309 -32.34 -5.62 -6.58
CA PRO A 309 -31.47 -5.23 -7.69
C PRO A 309 -32.14 -5.28 -9.08
N GLY A 310 -33.46 -5.47 -9.13
CA GLY A 310 -34.27 -5.43 -10.35
C GLY A 310 -34.65 -6.82 -10.85
N ASP A 311 -35.83 -6.93 -11.48
CA ASP A 311 -36.45 -8.22 -11.85
C ASP A 311 -35.67 -9.01 -12.93
N TRP A 312 -34.78 -8.33 -13.67
CA TRP A 312 -33.91 -8.96 -14.66
C TRP A 312 -32.68 -9.64 -14.03
N VAL A 313 -32.37 -9.33 -12.76
CA VAL A 313 -31.27 -9.93 -12.01
C VAL A 313 -31.71 -11.30 -11.48
N ASN A 314 -30.78 -12.24 -11.44
CA ASN A 314 -30.99 -13.56 -10.86
C ASN A 314 -31.36 -13.44 -9.37
N ASP A 315 -32.49 -14.02 -8.99
CA ASP A 315 -33.05 -13.94 -7.63
C ASP A 315 -32.25 -14.73 -6.57
N THR A 316 -31.58 -15.79 -7.00
CA THR A 316 -30.90 -16.74 -6.12
C THR A 316 -29.41 -16.39 -5.95
N LEU A 317 -28.79 -15.89 -7.01
CA LEU A 317 -27.39 -15.49 -7.05
C LEU A 317 -27.26 -14.13 -7.76
N PRO A 318 -27.70 -13.03 -7.12
CA PRO A 318 -27.74 -11.72 -7.76
C PRO A 318 -26.35 -11.19 -8.12
N LEU A 319 -25.34 -11.49 -7.29
CA LEU A 319 -23.93 -11.16 -7.51
C LEU A 319 -23.73 -9.70 -7.94
N ILE A 320 -24.06 -8.78 -7.04
CA ILE A 320 -24.03 -7.34 -7.33
C ILE A 320 -22.61 -6.81 -7.16
N TRP A 321 -22.00 -6.34 -8.25
CA TRP A 321 -20.58 -5.97 -8.30
C TRP A 321 -20.35 -4.53 -8.76
N ALA A 322 -19.25 -3.95 -8.26
CA ALA A 322 -18.67 -2.68 -8.67
C ALA A 322 -19.68 -1.53 -8.86
N PRO A 323 -20.43 -1.17 -7.80
CA PRO A 323 -21.37 -0.06 -7.88
C PRO A 323 -20.64 1.28 -8.00
N ASP A 324 -21.15 2.19 -8.84
CA ASP A 324 -20.66 3.56 -8.98
C ASP A 324 -21.82 4.55 -8.97
N ILE A 325 -21.76 5.54 -8.06
CA ILE A 325 -22.91 6.42 -7.77
C ILE A 325 -22.58 7.86 -8.07
N HIS A 326 -23.43 8.55 -8.85
CA HIS A 326 -23.25 9.94 -9.21
C HIS A 326 -24.44 10.80 -8.83
N TYR A 327 -24.17 12.01 -8.31
CA TYR A 327 -25.19 13.03 -8.12
C TYR A 327 -25.48 13.75 -9.44
N ILE A 328 -26.77 13.93 -9.74
CA ILE A 328 -27.28 14.61 -10.93
C ILE A 328 -27.93 15.94 -10.48
N PRO A 329 -27.26 17.10 -10.65
CA PRO A 329 -27.75 18.36 -10.09
C PRO A 329 -29.07 18.86 -10.67
N SER A 330 -29.34 18.61 -11.95
CA SER A 330 -30.55 19.11 -12.63
C SER A 330 -31.82 18.45 -12.14
N SER A 331 -31.77 17.15 -11.83
CA SER A 331 -32.87 16.38 -11.27
C SER A 331 -32.82 16.27 -9.74
N LYS A 332 -31.69 16.64 -9.13
CA LYS A 332 -31.35 16.41 -7.71
C LYS A 332 -31.43 14.94 -7.30
N THR A 333 -31.10 14.03 -8.21
CA THR A 333 -31.15 12.58 -7.97
C THR A 333 -29.75 11.98 -7.91
N TYR A 334 -29.65 10.79 -7.33
CA TYR A 334 -28.47 9.93 -7.39
C TYR A 334 -28.72 8.79 -8.36
N VAL A 335 -27.75 8.53 -9.23
CA VAL A 335 -27.78 7.43 -10.19
C VAL A 335 -26.67 6.46 -9.80
N MET A 336 -27.06 5.20 -9.58
CA MET A 336 -26.14 4.08 -9.37
C MET A 336 -26.06 3.28 -10.66
N TYR A 337 -24.84 3.03 -11.15
CA TYR A 337 -24.56 1.94 -12.08
C TYR A 337 -24.01 0.77 -11.29
N TYR A 338 -24.38 -0.46 -11.65
CA TYR A 338 -23.93 -1.67 -10.98
C TYR A 338 -23.91 -2.85 -11.95
N SER A 339 -23.16 -3.88 -11.64
CA SER A 339 -23.23 -5.15 -12.36
C SER A 339 -24.15 -6.11 -11.63
N GLY A 340 -25.00 -6.85 -12.33
CA GLY A 340 -25.84 -7.90 -11.74
C GLY A 340 -25.95 -9.10 -12.66
N ARG A 341 -26.01 -10.30 -12.09
CA ARG A 341 -26.12 -11.53 -12.88
C ARG A 341 -27.47 -11.58 -13.58
N LEU A 342 -27.47 -11.76 -14.90
CA LEU A 342 -28.69 -11.83 -15.69
C LEU A 342 -29.47 -13.13 -15.37
N SER A 343 -30.78 -13.01 -15.18
CA SER A 343 -31.66 -14.17 -14.96
C SER A 343 -31.62 -15.13 -16.15
N GLY A 344 -31.44 -16.43 -15.87
CA GLY A 344 -31.29 -17.46 -16.91
C GLY A 344 -29.94 -17.50 -17.62
N SER A 345 -28.98 -16.62 -17.27
CA SER A 345 -27.65 -16.57 -17.86
C SER A 345 -26.55 -16.71 -16.79
N PRO A 346 -25.36 -17.24 -17.14
CA PRO A 346 -24.19 -17.18 -16.27
C PRO A 346 -23.52 -15.80 -16.26
N TYR A 347 -23.90 -14.89 -17.16
CA TYR A 347 -23.21 -13.62 -17.38
C TYR A 347 -23.83 -12.46 -16.60
N HIS A 348 -23.03 -11.42 -16.38
CA HIS A 348 -23.46 -10.19 -15.74
C HIS A 348 -23.84 -9.15 -16.79
N CYS A 349 -24.76 -8.26 -16.42
CA CYS A 349 -25.11 -7.09 -17.20
C CYS A 349 -25.09 -5.84 -16.32
N ILE A 350 -24.91 -4.68 -16.95
CA ILE A 350 -24.94 -3.40 -16.26
C ILE A 350 -26.38 -2.99 -16.01
N GLY A 351 -26.70 -2.68 -14.76
CA GLY A 351 -27.93 -2.07 -14.30
C GLY A 351 -27.78 -0.58 -14.02
N VAL A 352 -28.93 0.08 -13.94
CA VAL A 352 -29.06 1.46 -13.44
C VAL A 352 -30.12 1.47 -12.36
N ALA A 353 -29.87 2.17 -11.25
CA ALA A 353 -30.86 2.41 -10.22
C ALA A 353 -30.83 3.88 -9.77
N VAL A 354 -31.97 4.42 -9.35
CA VAL A 354 -32.10 5.84 -9.02
C VAL A 354 -32.66 6.04 -7.61
N SER A 355 -32.04 6.94 -6.86
CA SER A 355 -32.55 7.47 -5.59
C SER A 355 -32.81 8.97 -5.73
N LYS A 356 -33.94 9.47 -5.23
CA LYS A 356 -34.32 10.90 -5.35
C LYS A 356 -33.88 11.76 -4.17
N ASP A 357 -33.86 11.19 -2.97
CA ASP A 357 -33.81 11.97 -1.74
C ASP A 357 -32.49 11.81 -0.98
N SER A 358 -31.79 10.69 -1.18
CA SER A 358 -30.64 10.33 -0.36
C SER A 358 -29.62 9.52 -1.14
N ILE A 359 -28.34 9.85 -0.97
CA ILE A 359 -27.23 9.02 -1.46
C ILE A 359 -27.25 7.63 -0.82
N LEU A 360 -27.88 7.48 0.35
CA LEU A 360 -28.06 6.23 1.08
C LEU A 360 -29.28 5.42 0.62
N GLY A 361 -29.93 5.80 -0.48
CA GLY A 361 -31.03 5.03 -1.07
C GLY A 361 -32.30 4.96 -0.20
N PRO A 362 -33.10 3.89 -0.35
CA PRO A 362 -32.88 2.77 -1.26
C PRO A 362 -32.96 3.21 -2.73
N TYR A 363 -32.15 2.59 -3.59
CA TYR A 363 -32.15 2.85 -5.02
C TYR A 363 -33.20 1.99 -5.72
N ASN A 364 -33.95 2.61 -6.64
CA ASN A 364 -34.97 1.92 -7.44
C ASN A 364 -34.36 1.52 -8.79
N PRO A 365 -34.20 0.22 -9.07
CA PRO A 365 -33.60 -0.25 -10.32
C PRO A 365 -34.51 0.01 -11.52
N HIS A 366 -33.90 0.26 -12.67
CA HIS A 366 -34.59 0.22 -13.96
C HIS A 366 -35.00 -1.23 -14.28
N PRO A 367 -36.18 -1.44 -14.92
CA PRO A 367 -36.72 -2.79 -15.18
C PRO A 367 -35.91 -3.58 -16.23
N THR A 368 -35.00 -2.93 -16.95
CA THR A 368 -34.15 -3.57 -17.96
C THR A 368 -32.68 -3.21 -17.74
N PRO A 369 -31.74 -4.10 -18.10
CA PRO A 369 -30.32 -3.77 -18.08
C PRO A 369 -30.01 -2.54 -18.96
N PHE A 370 -29.05 -1.73 -18.52
CA PHE A 370 -28.47 -0.62 -19.28
C PHE A 370 -27.57 -1.12 -20.42
N ALA A 371 -26.72 -2.11 -20.15
CA ALA A 371 -25.87 -2.73 -21.16
C ALA A 371 -25.72 -4.23 -20.88
N CYS A 372 -26.02 -5.06 -21.88
CA CYS A 372 -26.08 -6.52 -21.71
C CYS A 372 -25.66 -7.26 -22.99
N PRO A 373 -24.38 -7.21 -23.39
CA PRO A 373 -23.86 -7.96 -24.54
C PRO A 373 -23.64 -9.43 -24.14
N ASP A 374 -24.72 -10.12 -23.76
CA ASP A 374 -24.72 -11.51 -23.25
C ASP A 374 -23.99 -12.48 -24.19
N HIS A 375 -24.14 -12.30 -25.50
CA HIS A 375 -23.45 -13.11 -26.51
C HIS A 375 -21.90 -13.01 -26.45
N ASP A 376 -21.38 -11.91 -25.88
CA ASP A 376 -19.96 -11.63 -25.70
C ASP A 376 -19.48 -11.90 -24.27
N GLY A 377 -20.30 -12.47 -23.40
CA GLY A 377 -19.95 -12.76 -22.00
C GLY A 377 -20.51 -11.77 -21.00
N GLY A 378 -21.32 -10.81 -21.46
CA GLY A 378 -21.96 -9.81 -20.61
C GLY A 378 -21.10 -8.54 -20.44
N ALA A 379 -21.46 -7.73 -19.45
CA ALA A 379 -20.77 -6.48 -19.13
C ALA A 379 -20.74 -6.23 -17.62
N ILE A 380 -19.61 -5.69 -17.15
CA ILE A 380 -19.34 -5.36 -15.75
C ILE A 380 -18.59 -4.03 -15.61
N ASP A 381 -18.44 -3.57 -14.38
CA ASP A 381 -17.59 -2.46 -13.94
C ASP A 381 -17.91 -1.12 -14.62
N SER A 382 -19.18 -0.74 -14.56
CA SER A 382 -19.61 0.57 -15.06
C SER A 382 -19.14 1.72 -14.16
N SER A 383 -18.59 2.77 -14.75
CA SER A 383 -18.30 4.04 -14.07
C SER A 383 -18.80 5.24 -14.88
N GLY A 384 -19.46 6.18 -14.19
CA GLY A 384 -19.95 7.44 -14.73
C GLY A 384 -18.86 8.52 -14.80
N PHE A 385 -18.96 9.39 -15.81
CA PHE A 385 -18.07 10.52 -16.01
C PHE A 385 -18.87 11.76 -16.48
N LEU A 386 -18.57 12.93 -15.92
CA LEU A 386 -19.11 14.21 -16.37
C LEU A 386 -17.99 15.05 -16.98
N ASP A 387 -18.09 15.32 -18.27
CA ASP A 387 -17.31 16.39 -18.90
C ASP A 387 -18.04 17.72 -18.68
N ALA A 388 -17.64 18.42 -17.61
CA ALA A 388 -18.28 19.66 -17.21
C ALA A 388 -18.13 20.78 -18.26
N GLU A 389 -17.02 20.79 -19.01
CA GLU A 389 -16.75 21.78 -20.05
C GLU A 389 -17.63 21.54 -21.28
N ALA A 390 -17.74 20.29 -21.72
CA ALA A 390 -18.60 19.92 -22.84
C ALA A 390 -20.10 19.84 -22.45
N ASN A 391 -20.41 19.87 -21.15
CA ASN A 391 -21.72 19.59 -20.58
C ASN A 391 -22.30 18.26 -21.09
N LYS A 392 -21.49 17.20 -21.03
CA LYS A 392 -21.85 15.85 -21.46
C LYS A 392 -21.52 14.81 -20.40
N ARG A 393 -22.35 13.77 -20.32
CA ARG A 393 -22.13 12.62 -19.44
C ARG A 393 -21.85 11.38 -20.24
N TYR A 394 -21.02 10.53 -19.67
CA TYR A 394 -20.61 9.27 -20.24
C TYR A 394 -20.63 8.18 -19.17
N VAL A 395 -20.84 6.94 -19.61
CA VAL A 395 -20.61 5.74 -18.81
C VAL A 395 -19.55 4.91 -19.53
N VAL A 396 -18.47 4.58 -18.83
CA VAL A 396 -17.49 3.59 -19.27
C VAL A 396 -17.78 2.24 -18.61
N TYR A 397 -17.59 1.14 -19.32
CA TYR A 397 -17.79 -0.22 -18.79
C TYR A 397 -17.02 -1.25 -19.60
N LYS A 398 -16.75 -2.42 -19.03
CA LYS A 398 -16.09 -3.54 -19.71
C LYS A 398 -17.14 -4.48 -20.33
N VAL A 399 -16.89 -4.97 -21.54
CA VAL A 399 -17.51 -6.22 -22.03
C VAL A 399 -16.73 -7.40 -21.48
N ASP A 400 -17.39 -8.28 -20.73
CA ASP A 400 -16.75 -9.33 -19.94
C ASP A 400 -16.49 -10.61 -20.74
N GLY A 401 -15.73 -10.48 -21.84
CA GLY A 401 -15.34 -11.64 -22.63
C GLY A 401 -14.55 -12.69 -21.84
N SER A 402 -13.94 -12.30 -20.70
CA SER A 402 -13.30 -13.22 -19.77
C SER A 402 -14.23 -14.35 -19.30
N ALA A 403 -15.53 -14.09 -19.12
CA ALA A 403 -16.50 -15.07 -18.69
C ALA A 403 -16.75 -16.21 -19.71
N LYS A 404 -16.33 -16.03 -20.97
CA LYS A 404 -16.43 -17.04 -22.04
C LYS A 404 -15.18 -17.89 -22.20
N GLY A 405 -14.09 -17.54 -21.54
CA GLY A 405 -12.81 -18.21 -21.74
C GLY A 405 -12.82 -19.67 -21.26
N LYS A 406 -11.78 -20.41 -21.64
CA LYS A 406 -11.71 -21.87 -21.41
C LYS A 406 -11.17 -22.26 -20.04
N GLY A 407 -10.80 -21.29 -19.20
CA GLY A 407 -10.12 -21.53 -17.93
C GLY A 407 -8.89 -20.64 -17.72
N GLY A 408 -8.12 -20.97 -16.70
CA GLY A 408 -6.99 -20.16 -16.22
C GLY A 408 -7.43 -18.95 -15.40
N PRO A 409 -6.49 -18.05 -15.04
CA PRO A 409 -6.79 -16.83 -14.28
C PRO A 409 -7.93 -16.03 -14.91
N CYS A 410 -8.93 -15.68 -14.08
CA CYS A 410 -10.16 -14.97 -14.45
C CYS A 410 -10.89 -15.58 -15.65
N GLY A 411 -10.82 -16.91 -15.80
CA GLY A 411 -11.49 -17.66 -16.86
C GLY A 411 -10.90 -17.49 -18.26
N ASN A 412 -9.91 -16.61 -18.45
CA ASN A 412 -9.45 -16.16 -19.77
C ASN A 412 -7.93 -16.32 -20.00
N GLY A 413 -7.24 -17.04 -19.12
CA GLY A 413 -5.81 -17.30 -19.23
C GLY A 413 -5.47 -18.41 -20.23
N ASP A 414 -6.36 -19.39 -20.38
CA ASP A 414 -6.18 -20.49 -21.32
C ASP A 414 -6.52 -20.08 -22.75
N LYS A 415 -5.65 -20.43 -23.71
CA LYS A 415 -5.78 -19.99 -25.10
C LYS A 415 -6.83 -20.83 -25.88
N PRO A 416 -7.58 -20.20 -26.82
CA PRO A 416 -7.62 -18.77 -27.10
C PRO A 416 -8.48 -18.04 -26.04
N GLY A 417 -7.96 -16.94 -25.51
CA GLY A 417 -8.75 -16.03 -24.69
C GLY A 417 -9.60 -15.08 -25.55
N PHE A 418 -10.60 -14.45 -24.94
CA PHE A 418 -11.52 -13.51 -25.59
C PHE A 418 -11.16 -12.05 -25.30
N PRO A 419 -11.52 -11.10 -26.19
CA PRO A 419 -11.40 -9.66 -25.93
C PRO A 419 -12.10 -9.20 -24.65
N THR A 420 -11.64 -8.12 -24.04
CA THR A 420 -12.32 -7.47 -22.90
C THR A 420 -12.38 -5.95 -23.12
N PRO A 421 -13.12 -5.47 -24.13
CA PRO A 421 -13.07 -4.07 -24.53
C PRO A 421 -13.78 -3.18 -23.51
N ILE A 422 -13.18 -2.03 -23.22
CA ILE A 422 -13.79 -0.91 -22.52
C ILE A 422 -14.62 -0.11 -23.53
N LYS A 423 -15.90 0.04 -23.21
CA LYS A 423 -16.90 0.80 -23.96
C LYS A 423 -17.06 2.19 -23.35
N LEU A 424 -17.41 3.16 -24.20
CA LEU A 424 -17.82 4.51 -23.86
C LEU A 424 -19.23 4.74 -24.41
N GLN A 425 -20.19 5.00 -23.55
CA GLN A 425 -21.59 5.30 -23.89
C GLN A 425 -21.91 6.73 -23.44
N GLU A 426 -22.24 7.62 -24.38
CA GLU A 426 -22.80 8.94 -24.04
C GLU A 426 -24.20 8.74 -23.46
N VAL A 427 -24.56 9.50 -22.42
CA VAL A 427 -25.86 9.44 -21.76
C VAL A 427 -26.41 10.85 -21.60
N ASN A 428 -27.73 10.96 -21.47
CA ASN A 428 -28.40 12.24 -21.30
C ASN A 428 -27.86 12.93 -20.05
N VAL A 429 -27.32 14.13 -20.21
CA VAL A 429 -26.67 14.90 -19.15
C VAL A 429 -27.59 15.16 -17.93
N ASN A 430 -28.91 15.16 -18.14
CA ASN A 430 -29.91 15.51 -17.13
C ASN A 430 -30.45 14.33 -16.32
N ASP A 431 -30.34 13.11 -16.82
CA ASP A 431 -30.75 11.92 -16.08
C ASP A 431 -29.56 11.02 -15.73
N GLY A 432 -28.46 11.12 -16.47
CA GLY A 432 -27.25 10.33 -16.28
C GLY A 432 -27.32 8.93 -16.89
N PHE A 433 -28.45 8.42 -17.36
CA PHE A 433 -28.55 7.00 -17.74
C PHE A 433 -29.26 6.72 -19.06
N THR A 434 -29.97 7.68 -19.66
CA THR A 434 -30.60 7.46 -20.98
C THR A 434 -29.53 7.50 -22.07
N PRO A 435 -29.27 6.41 -22.83
CA PRO A 435 -28.22 6.40 -23.86
C PRO A 435 -28.45 7.43 -24.96
N VAL A 436 -27.37 8.10 -25.38
CA VAL A 436 -27.32 9.02 -26.52
C VAL A 436 -26.42 8.42 -27.59
N GLY A 437 -27.04 7.87 -28.64
CA GLY A 437 -26.30 7.17 -29.69
C GLY A 437 -25.68 5.84 -29.22
N PRO A 438 -24.91 5.16 -30.09
CA PRO A 438 -24.32 3.86 -29.78
C PRO A 438 -23.05 3.98 -28.92
N ALA A 439 -22.80 2.96 -28.09
CA ALA A 439 -21.53 2.79 -27.39
C ALA A 439 -20.37 2.53 -28.37
N THR A 440 -19.18 3.04 -28.03
CA THR A 440 -17.96 2.88 -28.82
C THR A 440 -16.87 2.20 -28.01
N THR A 441 -16.02 1.36 -28.64
CA THR A 441 -14.84 0.81 -27.96
C THR A 441 -13.74 1.86 -27.91
N ILE A 442 -13.18 2.11 -26.72
CA ILE A 442 -12.09 3.07 -26.54
C ILE A 442 -10.75 2.43 -26.18
N LEU A 443 -10.77 1.23 -25.58
CA LEU A 443 -9.59 0.44 -25.25
C LEU A 443 -9.96 -1.05 -25.25
N ASP A 444 -9.03 -1.94 -25.56
CA ASP A 444 -9.19 -3.39 -25.43
C ASP A 444 -7.86 -4.03 -25.03
N ARG A 445 -7.89 -5.18 -24.35
CA ARG A 445 -6.71 -5.82 -23.79
C ARG A 445 -5.70 -6.21 -24.87
N ILE A 446 -4.42 -6.12 -24.52
CA ILE A 446 -3.30 -6.68 -25.27
C ILE A 446 -2.84 -7.91 -24.47
N PRO A 447 -3.08 -9.15 -24.93
CA PRO A 447 -2.83 -10.36 -24.14
C PRO A 447 -1.42 -10.48 -23.56
N GLU A 448 -0.42 -9.99 -24.29
CA GLU A 448 0.99 -10.03 -23.89
C GLU A 448 1.34 -8.99 -22.81
N VAL A 449 0.51 -7.96 -22.63
CA VAL A 449 0.72 -6.86 -21.69
C VAL A 449 -0.22 -6.97 -20.50
N ASP A 450 -1.52 -7.11 -20.76
CA ASP A 450 -2.58 -7.07 -19.74
C ASP A 450 -2.97 -8.47 -19.24
N GLY A 451 -2.42 -9.54 -19.85
CA GLY A 451 -2.78 -10.91 -19.53
C GLY A 451 -4.26 -11.24 -19.87
N PRO A 452 -5.01 -11.90 -18.95
CA PRO A 452 -6.35 -12.40 -19.25
C PRO A 452 -7.38 -11.31 -19.51
N LEU A 453 -7.24 -10.09 -18.97
CA LEU A 453 -8.27 -9.06 -19.06
C LEU A 453 -7.74 -7.65 -18.77
N ILE A 454 -8.53 -6.65 -19.19
CA ILE A 454 -8.58 -5.31 -18.58
C ILE A 454 -9.99 -5.08 -18.02
N GLU A 455 -10.11 -4.37 -16.90
CA GLU A 455 -11.39 -4.14 -16.21
C GLU A 455 -11.39 -2.89 -15.31
N ALA A 456 -12.46 -2.69 -14.53
CA ALA A 456 -12.62 -1.54 -13.63
C ALA A 456 -12.26 -0.17 -14.25
N PRO A 457 -12.84 0.20 -15.42
CA PRO A 457 -12.55 1.49 -16.03
C PRO A 457 -13.05 2.64 -15.17
N ASN A 458 -12.19 3.63 -14.93
CA ASN A 458 -12.57 4.91 -14.32
C ASN A 458 -12.02 6.06 -15.16
N LEU A 459 -12.92 6.93 -15.62
CA LEU A 459 -12.60 8.03 -16.54
C LEU A 459 -12.68 9.38 -15.81
N VAL A 460 -11.62 10.17 -15.94
CA VAL A 460 -11.53 11.54 -15.42
C VAL A 460 -10.89 12.48 -16.45
N LYS A 461 -11.05 13.79 -16.23
CA LYS A 461 -10.40 14.85 -17.02
C LYS A 461 -9.51 15.67 -16.09
N SER A 462 -8.22 15.73 -16.40
CA SER A 462 -7.24 16.54 -15.66
C SER A 462 -7.54 18.03 -15.74
N LYS A 463 -7.01 18.84 -14.81
CA LYS A 463 -7.13 20.31 -14.87
C LYS A 463 -6.49 20.92 -16.12
N LYS A 464 -5.58 20.19 -16.78
CA LYS A 464 -4.97 20.57 -18.07
C LYS A 464 -5.79 20.15 -19.29
N GLY A 465 -6.99 19.61 -19.11
CA GLY A 465 -7.93 19.25 -20.19
C GLY A 465 -7.73 17.87 -20.81
N ARG A 466 -6.67 17.13 -20.42
CA ARG A 466 -6.39 15.77 -20.89
C ARG A 466 -7.29 14.75 -20.19
N TYR A 467 -7.87 13.83 -20.96
CA TYR A 467 -8.63 12.69 -20.42
C TYR A 467 -7.67 11.60 -19.95
N VAL A 468 -7.99 11.01 -18.81
CA VAL A 468 -7.25 9.91 -18.19
C VAL A 468 -8.23 8.78 -17.91
N LEU A 469 -7.91 7.59 -18.41
CA LEU A 469 -8.65 6.36 -18.16
C LEU A 469 -7.79 5.46 -17.28
N PHE A 470 -8.17 5.31 -16.02
CA PHE A 470 -7.65 4.26 -15.15
C PHE A 470 -8.36 2.95 -15.46
N TYR A 471 -7.64 1.83 -15.40
CA TYR A 471 -8.20 0.50 -15.57
C TYR A 471 -7.31 -0.52 -14.86
N SER A 472 -7.89 -1.61 -14.37
CA SER A 472 -7.11 -2.73 -13.86
C SER A 472 -6.67 -3.66 -14.99
N SER A 473 -5.50 -4.29 -14.87
CA SER A 473 -5.09 -5.37 -15.76
C SER A 473 -4.69 -6.63 -15.00
N HIS A 474 -4.54 -7.75 -15.71
CA HIS A 474 -4.39 -9.09 -15.15
C HIS A 474 -5.59 -9.54 -14.31
N CYS A 475 -5.44 -10.62 -13.54
CA CYS A 475 -6.56 -11.18 -12.78
C CYS A 475 -6.48 -10.80 -11.30
N TYR A 476 -7.61 -10.37 -10.72
CA TYR A 476 -7.70 -9.88 -9.34
C TYR A 476 -7.15 -10.84 -8.28
N ASN A 477 -7.15 -12.16 -8.55
CA ASN A 477 -6.65 -13.18 -7.62
C ASN A 477 -5.19 -13.56 -7.86
N THR A 478 -4.44 -12.73 -8.60
CA THR A 478 -3.03 -12.94 -8.91
C THR A 478 -2.20 -11.76 -8.44
N LEU A 479 -0.92 -12.01 -8.15
CA LEU A 479 0.03 -10.94 -7.78
C LEU A 479 0.29 -9.95 -8.93
N ASP A 480 -0.17 -10.25 -10.14
CA ASP A 480 -0.01 -9.44 -11.35
C ASP A 480 -1.08 -8.34 -11.43
N TYR A 481 -2.17 -8.42 -10.65
CA TYR A 481 -3.23 -7.41 -10.70
C TYR A 481 -2.67 -6.03 -10.37
N ASP A 482 -2.92 -5.09 -11.27
CA ASP A 482 -2.39 -3.74 -11.21
C ASP A 482 -3.43 -2.71 -11.65
N VAL A 483 -3.23 -1.45 -11.27
CA VAL A 483 -3.90 -0.28 -11.81
C VAL A 483 -2.98 0.33 -12.86
N ARG A 484 -3.47 0.45 -14.08
CA ARG A 484 -2.80 1.10 -15.21
C ARG A 484 -3.61 2.32 -15.66
N TYR A 485 -3.02 3.09 -16.57
CA TYR A 485 -3.74 4.21 -17.18
C TYR A 485 -3.44 4.39 -18.66
N ALA A 486 -4.39 5.00 -19.35
CA ALA A 486 -4.25 5.51 -20.70
C ALA A 486 -4.70 6.98 -20.74
N VAL A 487 -4.20 7.74 -21.71
CA VAL A 487 -4.54 9.16 -21.88
C VAL A 487 -4.99 9.48 -23.29
N ALA A 488 -5.87 10.48 -23.42
CA ALA A 488 -6.31 11.00 -24.70
C ALA A 488 -6.59 12.51 -24.63
N GLU A 489 -6.46 13.20 -25.76
CA GLU A 489 -6.83 14.62 -25.89
C GLU A 489 -8.31 14.78 -26.32
N ASP A 490 -8.89 13.74 -26.96
CA ASP A 490 -10.32 13.61 -27.25
C ASP A 490 -10.86 12.37 -26.52
N ILE A 491 -12.03 12.47 -25.91
CA ILE A 491 -12.65 11.38 -25.14
C ILE A 491 -12.88 10.10 -25.98
N ARG A 492 -13.06 10.24 -27.29
CA ARG A 492 -13.21 9.13 -28.25
C ARG A 492 -11.86 8.55 -28.68
N GLY A 493 -10.75 9.10 -28.20
CA GLY A 493 -9.40 8.66 -28.50
C GLY A 493 -8.73 9.43 -29.65
N PRO A 494 -7.56 8.97 -30.13
CA PRO A 494 -6.94 7.70 -29.77
C PRO A 494 -6.42 7.68 -28.33
N TRP A 495 -6.64 6.55 -27.65
CA TRP A 495 -6.18 6.32 -26.28
C TRP A 495 -4.74 5.78 -26.29
N VAL A 496 -3.84 6.54 -25.67
CA VAL A 496 -2.42 6.18 -25.55
C VAL A 496 -2.18 5.53 -24.20
N ARG A 497 -1.97 4.22 -24.21
CA ARG A 497 -1.60 3.44 -23.01
C ARG A 497 -0.29 3.94 -22.40
N LYS A 498 -0.25 3.92 -21.07
CA LYS A 498 0.92 4.25 -20.26
C LYS A 498 1.32 3.05 -19.38
N GLY A 499 2.14 3.33 -18.38
CA GLY A 499 2.64 2.33 -17.46
C GLY A 499 1.65 1.94 -16.37
N GLU A 500 2.13 1.09 -15.48
CA GLU A 500 1.54 0.81 -14.19
C GLU A 500 1.53 2.09 -13.34
N LEU A 501 0.40 2.37 -12.66
CA LEU A 501 0.28 3.42 -11.65
C LEU A 501 0.36 2.84 -10.23
N ILE A 502 -0.29 1.70 -10.00
CA ILE A 502 -0.28 0.98 -8.72
C ILE A 502 -0.16 -0.52 -9.02
N GLY A 503 0.91 -1.18 -8.61
CA GLY A 503 1.10 -2.62 -8.85
C GLY A 503 2.46 -3.13 -8.38
N ARG A 504 3.01 -4.13 -9.08
CA ARG A 504 4.30 -4.73 -8.73
C ARG A 504 5.50 -3.81 -8.98
N ALA A 505 5.49 -3.09 -10.09
CA ALA A 505 6.59 -2.19 -10.43
C ALA A 505 6.62 -0.96 -9.51
N THR A 506 5.48 -0.59 -8.91
CA THR A 506 5.35 0.50 -7.94
C THR A 506 5.29 0.02 -6.48
N GLN A 507 5.90 -1.15 -6.17
CA GLN A 507 5.88 -1.87 -4.89
C GLN A 507 6.32 -1.12 -3.61
N ASP A 508 6.51 0.21 -3.67
CA ASP A 508 6.97 1.03 -2.55
C ASP A 508 6.01 1.02 -1.34
N PHE A 509 4.79 0.50 -1.50
CA PHE A 509 3.75 0.50 -0.47
C PHE A 509 3.35 -0.88 0.09
N GLY A 510 3.87 -1.98 -0.47
CA GLY A 510 3.64 -3.34 0.06
C GLY A 510 2.25 -3.93 -0.17
N PHE A 511 1.48 -3.42 -1.15
CA PHE A 511 0.19 -4.01 -1.53
C PHE A 511 0.36 -5.28 -2.36
N THR A 512 -0.64 -6.16 -2.24
CA THR A 512 -0.79 -7.34 -3.09
C THR A 512 -2.06 -7.20 -3.92
N ALA A 513 -1.96 -7.45 -5.23
CA ALA A 513 -3.07 -7.37 -6.17
C ALA A 513 -3.91 -6.06 -6.09
N PRO A 514 -3.31 -4.86 -6.18
CA PRO A 514 -4.08 -3.62 -6.18
C PRO A 514 -4.89 -3.43 -7.48
N GLY A 515 -6.12 -2.94 -7.36
CA GLY A 515 -6.97 -2.63 -8.51
C GLY A 515 -8.30 -1.98 -8.15
N GLY A 516 -9.20 -1.86 -9.13
CA GLY A 516 -10.52 -1.29 -8.91
C GLY A 516 -10.47 0.19 -8.53
N ALA A 517 -9.57 0.95 -9.17
CA ALA A 517 -9.32 2.34 -8.80
C ALA A 517 -10.45 3.28 -9.25
N SER A 518 -10.90 4.15 -8.36
CA SER A 518 -11.89 5.19 -8.63
C SER A 518 -11.37 6.54 -8.15
N ALA A 519 -11.18 7.47 -9.07
CA ALA A 519 -10.75 8.83 -8.80
C ALA A 519 -11.94 9.78 -8.68
N VAL A 520 -11.74 10.84 -7.88
CA VAL A 520 -12.70 11.94 -7.76
C VAL A 520 -12.86 12.65 -9.10
N GLN A 521 -14.11 12.92 -9.45
CA GLN A 521 -14.47 13.69 -10.63
C GLN A 521 -14.02 15.15 -10.50
N GLY A 522 -13.62 15.78 -11.62
CA GLY A 522 -13.31 17.21 -11.67
C GLY A 522 -11.82 17.60 -11.58
N GLY A 523 -10.91 16.62 -11.68
CA GLY A 523 -9.47 16.88 -11.82
C GLY A 523 -8.60 15.93 -11.00
N GLU A 524 -7.33 16.29 -10.89
CA GLU A 524 -6.34 15.69 -9.98
C GLU A 524 -6.82 15.83 -8.53
N GLY A 525 -6.63 14.78 -7.74
CA GLY A 525 -7.08 14.71 -6.36
C GLY A 525 -7.19 13.28 -5.83
N GLY A 526 -8.08 13.07 -4.86
CA GLY A 526 -8.24 11.79 -4.19
C GLY A 526 -8.68 10.64 -5.11
N MET A 527 -8.21 9.45 -4.78
CA MET A 527 -8.51 8.18 -5.43
C MET A 527 -8.67 7.09 -4.38
N VAL A 528 -9.60 6.18 -4.58
CA VAL A 528 -9.70 4.93 -3.81
C VAL A 528 -9.37 3.75 -4.72
N PHE A 529 -8.85 2.66 -4.14
CA PHE A 529 -8.63 1.38 -4.82
C PHE A 529 -8.69 0.26 -3.78
N HIS A 530 -8.78 -0.99 -4.21
CA HIS A 530 -8.66 -2.13 -3.30
C HIS A 530 -7.32 -2.85 -3.47
N ALA A 531 -6.88 -3.55 -2.44
CA ALA A 531 -5.80 -4.53 -2.51
C ALA A 531 -6.07 -5.68 -1.53
N ASP A 532 -5.38 -6.80 -1.70
CA ASP A 532 -5.55 -7.98 -0.84
C ASP A 532 -5.21 -7.69 0.63
N CYS A 533 -6.05 -8.19 1.51
CA CYS A 533 -5.90 -8.15 2.97
C CYS A 533 -6.43 -9.46 3.60
N ASP A 534 -6.28 -9.63 4.92
CA ASP A 534 -6.69 -10.86 5.61
C ASP A 534 -8.21 -11.12 5.51
N ALA A 535 -9.03 -10.08 5.27
CA ALA A 535 -10.48 -10.18 5.12
C ALA A 535 -10.98 -10.44 3.69
N GLY A 536 -10.12 -10.35 2.68
CA GLY A 536 -10.52 -10.30 1.26
C GLY A 536 -9.77 -9.19 0.54
N ARG A 537 -10.51 -8.22 -0.02
CA ARG A 537 -9.94 -7.04 -0.69
C ARG A 537 -10.35 -5.78 0.08
N CYS A 538 -9.38 -5.11 0.71
CA CYS A 538 -9.61 -3.95 1.53
C CYS A 538 -9.47 -2.65 0.73
N MET A 539 -10.24 -1.62 1.08
CA MET A 539 -10.13 -0.29 0.47
C MET A 539 -8.96 0.52 1.02
N TYR A 540 -8.24 1.14 0.10
CA TYR A 540 -7.16 2.09 0.34
C TYR A 540 -7.49 3.42 -0.34
N GLU A 541 -6.95 4.51 0.19
CA GLU A 541 -7.04 5.84 -0.41
C GLU A 541 -5.65 6.35 -0.78
N THR A 542 -5.58 7.11 -1.86
CA THR A 542 -4.38 7.79 -2.37
C THR A 542 -4.79 9.11 -3.04
N GLU A 543 -3.82 9.84 -3.57
CA GLU A 543 -4.01 11.00 -4.42
C GLU A 543 -3.31 10.77 -5.75
N TRP A 544 -3.86 11.31 -6.82
CA TRP A 544 -3.22 11.32 -8.14
C TRP A 544 -3.06 12.74 -8.66
N GLY A 545 -2.00 12.96 -9.43
CA GLY A 545 -1.68 14.23 -10.04
C GLY A 545 -0.98 14.06 -11.37
N LEU A 546 -0.60 15.19 -11.97
CA LEU A 546 0.25 15.22 -13.16
C LEU A 546 1.67 15.63 -12.78
N GLY A 547 2.64 14.79 -13.13
CA GLY A 547 4.06 15.09 -12.99
C GLY A 547 4.54 16.21 -13.93
N GLU A 548 5.81 16.57 -13.82
CA GLU A 548 6.42 17.65 -14.61
C GLU A 548 6.33 17.41 -16.13
N LYS A 549 6.34 16.15 -16.56
CA LYS A 549 6.23 15.76 -17.98
C LYS A 549 4.79 15.45 -18.39
N GLY A 550 3.82 15.70 -17.52
CA GLY A 550 2.39 15.46 -17.75
C GLY A 550 2.00 13.98 -17.72
N GLU A 551 2.85 13.13 -17.15
CA GLU A 551 2.55 11.75 -16.75
C GLU A 551 1.66 11.73 -15.51
N VAL A 552 0.82 10.72 -15.38
CA VAL A 552 0.03 10.54 -14.15
C VAL A 552 0.94 9.94 -13.10
N VAL A 553 0.95 10.56 -11.91
CA VAL A 553 1.70 10.11 -10.73
C VAL A 553 0.76 10.03 -9.55
N LEU A 554 1.11 9.21 -8.56
CA LEU A 554 0.53 9.39 -7.23
C LEU A 554 1.08 10.69 -6.65
N SER A 555 0.19 11.55 -6.18
CA SER A 555 0.53 12.88 -5.69
C SER A 555 0.47 12.91 -4.18
N ASP A 556 1.33 13.73 -3.59
CA ASP A 556 1.22 14.15 -2.20
C ASP A 556 0.59 15.54 -2.26
N GLY A 557 -0.65 15.68 -1.79
CA GLY A 557 -1.46 16.90 -1.89
C GLY A 557 -0.75 18.25 -1.82
#